data_AF-A0A497PBB9-F1
#
_entry.id   AF-A0A497PBB9-F1
#
_cell.length_a   1.000
_cell.length_b   1.000
_cell.length_c   1.000
_cell.angle_alpha   90.00
_cell.angle_beta   90.00
_cell.angle_gamma   90.00
#
_symmetry.space_group_name_H-M   'P 1'
#
loop_
_entity.id
_entity.type
_entity.pdbx_description
1 polymer ?
#
loop_
_entity_poly.entity_id
_entity_poly.type
_entity_poly.pdbx_seq_one_letter_code
_entity_poly.pdbx_strand_id
1 'polypeptide(L)' 'MRTIMIKKEILEVGDKVMVSHTFQYNRDAGSIGVLIGIDKSGFKPYIVKLDDEEIKCFYESELEYKD' A
#
# COMPACT_ATOMS: atom_id res chain seq x y z
N MET A 1 -12.09 -24.24 2.49
CA MET A 1 -11.91 -22.86 2.98
C MET A 1 -11.74 -21.95 1.78
N ARG A 2 -12.59 -20.94 1.60
CA ARG A 2 -12.47 -19.95 0.50
C ARG A 2 -11.90 -18.68 1.13
N THR A 3 -10.68 -18.31 0.78
CA THR A 3 -10.08 -17.04 1.21
C THR A 3 -10.75 -15.92 0.44
N ILE A 4 -11.54 -15.10 1.12
CA ILE A 4 -12.16 -13.91 0.54
C ILE A 4 -11.09 -12.83 0.57
N MET A 5 -10.50 -12.52 -0.58
CA MET A 5 -9.60 -11.37 -0.71
C MET A 5 -10.48 -10.11 -0.71
N ILE A 6 -10.48 -9.37 0.39
CA ILE A 6 -11.20 -8.10 0.51
C ILE A 6 -10.36 -7.04 -0.20
N LYS A 7 -10.67 -6.75 -1.47
CA LYS A 7 -10.18 -5.53 -2.11
C LYS A 7 -10.98 -4.35 -1.53
N LYS A 8 -10.35 -3.55 -0.68
CA LYS A 8 -10.89 -2.25 -0.26
C LYS A 8 -10.76 -1.30 -1.47
N GLU A 9 -11.88 -0.72 -1.91
CA GLU A 9 -11.95 0.11 -3.12
C GLU A 9 -11.28 1.48 -2.93
N ILE A 10 -11.07 1.90 -1.67
CA ILE A 10 -10.41 3.15 -1.28
C ILE A 10 -9.57 2.87 -0.04
N LEU A 11 -8.25 3.10 -0.11
CA LEU A 11 -7.38 3.07 1.06
C LEU A 11 -7.45 4.41 1.80
N GLU A 12 -7.45 4.36 3.13
CA GLU A 12 -7.57 5.53 4.00
C GLU A 12 -6.33 5.70 4.88
N VAL A 13 -6.05 6.94 5.29
CA VAL A 13 -4.92 7.23 6.18
C VAL A 13 -5.14 6.51 7.51
N GLY A 14 -4.17 5.68 7.90
CA GLY A 14 -4.22 4.79 9.05
C GLY A 14 -4.40 3.31 8.66
N ASP A 15 -4.79 2.99 7.42
CA ASP A 15 -4.92 1.61 6.99
C ASP A 15 -3.55 0.91 6.95
N LYS A 16 -3.53 -0.35 7.39
CA LYS A 16 -2.39 -1.23 7.17
C LYS A 16 -2.47 -1.79 5.75
N VAL A 17 -1.37 -1.63 5.03
CA VAL A 17 -1.25 -2.05 3.64
C VAL A 17 0.02 -2.88 3.48
N MET A 18 -0.05 -3.87 2.62
CA MET A 18 1.08 -4.66 2.17
C MET A 18 1.45 -4.21 0.76
N VAL A 19 2.74 -4.00 0.53
CA VAL A 19 3.24 -3.70 -0.81
C VAL A 19 3.17 -4.97 -1.65
N SER A 20 2.25 -5.00 -2.61
CA SER A 20 2.10 -6.09 -3.58
C SER A 20 3.08 -5.91 -4.73
N HIS A 21 3.63 -7.02 -5.21
CA HIS A 21 4.70 -7.02 -6.19
C HIS A 21 4.16 -6.73 -7.60
N THR A 22 3.99 -5.47 -7.97
CA THR A 22 3.56 -5.12 -9.33
C THR A 22 4.41 -4.00 -9.90
N PHE A 23 5.28 -4.42 -10.82
CA PHE A 23 6.21 -3.63 -11.62
C PHE A 23 7.50 -3.16 -10.93
N GLN A 24 8.58 -3.85 -11.30
CA GLN A 24 9.96 -3.35 -11.31
C GLN A 24 10.68 -3.39 -9.95
N TYR A 25 11.29 -4.55 -9.63
CA TYR A 25 12.38 -4.67 -8.65
C TYR A 25 12.15 -3.94 -7.30
N ASN A 26 10.91 -3.89 -6.83
CA ASN A 26 10.60 -3.27 -5.56
C ASN A 26 11.07 -4.23 -4.46
N ARG A 27 12.22 -3.89 -3.84
CA ARG A 27 12.85 -4.68 -2.76
C ARG A 27 11.93 -4.84 -1.56
N ASP A 28 10.92 -3.96 -1.49
CA ASP A 28 9.91 -3.85 -0.45
C ASP A 28 8.67 -4.73 -0.69
N ALA A 29 8.60 -5.51 -1.77
CA ALA A 29 7.46 -6.39 -2.03
C ALA A 29 7.26 -7.42 -0.89
N GLY A 30 6.03 -7.47 -0.35
CA GLY A 30 5.69 -8.24 0.84
C GLY A 30 5.88 -7.49 2.16
N SER A 31 6.45 -6.28 2.13
CA SER A 31 6.56 -5.43 3.32
C SER A 31 5.19 -4.89 3.70
N ILE A 32 4.97 -4.79 5.01
CA ILE A 32 3.79 -4.17 5.58
C ILE A 32 4.14 -2.74 5.99
N GLY A 33 3.23 -1.82 5.72
CA GLY A 33 3.31 -0.45 6.15
C GLY A 33 1.94 0.11 6.51
N VAL A 34 1.94 1.35 6.95
CA VAL A 34 0.74 2.10 7.29
C VAL A 34 0.59 3.24 6.31
N LEU A 35 -0.60 3.42 5.77
CA LEU A 35 -0.93 4.57 4.97
C LEU A 35 -0.89 5.83 5.84
N ILE A 36 0.00 6.77 5.53
CA ILE A 36 0.13 8.03 6.28
C ILE A 36 -0.37 9.25 5.49
N GLY A 37 -0.60 9.09 4.19
CA GLY A 37 -1.07 10.18 3.34
C GLY A 37 -1.47 9.72 1.96
N ILE A 38 -2.18 10.60 1.25
CA ILE A 38 -2.53 10.43 -0.16
C ILE A 38 -2.24 11.77 -0.82
N ASP A 39 -1.26 11.79 -1.72
CA ASP A 39 -1.03 12.97 -2.53
C ASP A 39 -2.16 13.09 -3.55
N LYS A 40 -2.77 14.27 -3.72
CA LYS A 40 -3.93 14.44 -4.62
C LYS A 40 -3.54 14.94 -6.01
N SER A 41 -2.26 14.97 -6.34
CA SER A 41 -1.77 15.49 -7.61
C SER A 41 -1.85 14.42 -8.69
N GLY A 42 -2.76 14.60 -9.65
CA GLY A 42 -2.87 13.88 -10.95
C GLY A 42 -2.98 12.35 -10.93
N PHE A 43 -2.03 11.68 -10.30
CA PHE A 43 -1.80 10.23 -10.24
C PHE A 43 -2.13 9.60 -8.87
N LYS A 44 -2.50 10.41 -7.88
CA LYS A 44 -2.93 10.00 -6.53
C LYS A 44 -2.03 8.95 -5.83
N PRO A 45 -0.71 9.17 -5.67
CA PRO A 45 0.12 8.20 -4.98
C PRO A 45 -0.19 8.17 -3.47
N TYR A 46 -0.20 6.96 -2.94
CA TYR A 46 -0.41 6.59 -1.55
C TYR A 46 0.93 6.62 -0.81
N ILE A 47 1.02 7.43 0.24
CA ILE A 47 2.23 7.58 1.05
C ILE A 47 2.15 6.55 2.18
N VAL A 48 3.08 5.62 2.20
CA VAL A 48 3.12 4.51 3.16
C VAL A 48 4.39 4.61 3.99
N LYS A 49 4.24 4.56 5.31
CA LYS A 49 5.35 4.35 6.24
C LYS A 49 5.52 2.85 6.43
N LEU A 50 6.64 2.31 5.96
CA LEU A 50 7.02 0.92 6.15
C LEU A 50 7.53 0.68 7.58
N ASP A 51 7.58 -0.57 8.00
CA ASP A 51 8.03 -0.97 9.35
C ASP A 51 9.48 -0.55 9.65
N ASP A 52 10.35 -0.53 8.62
CA ASP A 52 11.74 -0.04 8.66
C ASP A 52 11.85 1.50 8.81
N GLU A 53 10.75 2.17 9.17
CA GLU A 53 10.59 3.63 9.23
C GLU A 53 10.81 4.40 7.92
N GLU A 54 11.04 3.69 6.81
CA GLU A 54 11.09 4.27 5.48
C GLU A 54 9.70 4.76 5.04
N ILE A 55 9.64 5.97 4.49
CA ILE A 55 8.43 6.52 3.89
C ILE A 55 8.58 6.44 2.38
N LYS A 56 7.69 5.70 1.72
CA LYS A 56 7.67 5.52 0.27
C LYS A 56 6.29 5.81 -0.30
N CYS A 57 6.26 6.24 -1.55
CA CYS A 57 5.03 6.48 -2.29
C CYS A 57 4.76 5.31 -3.22
N PHE A 58 3.54 4.78 -3.17
CA PHE A 58 3.08 3.66 -3.97
C PHE A 58 1.78 4.02 -4.70
N TYR A 59 1.50 3.36 -5.80
CA TYR A 59 0.19 3.44 -6.43
C TYR A 59 -0.82 2.52 -5.74
N GLU A 60 -2.12 2.79 -5.92
CA GLU A 60 -3.19 1.90 -5.44
C GLU A 60 -2.97 0.45 -5.88
N SER A 61 -2.56 0.28 -7.14
CA SER A 61 -2.30 -1.02 -7.78
C SER A 61 -1.10 -1.77 -7.20
N GLU A 62 -0.28 -1.11 -6.37
CA GLU A 62 0.88 -1.68 -5.68
C GLU A 62 0.59 -1.99 -4.21
N LEU A 63 -0.60 -1.64 -3.70
CA LEU A 63 -0.96 -1.81 -2.30
C LEU A 63 -2.12 -2.79 -2.14
N GLU A 64 -1.98 -3.69 -1.17
CA GLU A 64 -3.03 -4.60 -0.74
C GLU A 64 -3.42 -4.31 0.71
N TYR A 65 -4.70 -4.08 0.96
CA TYR A 65 -5.22 -3.90 2.32
C TYR A 65 -5.01 -5.15 3.18
N LYS A 66 -4.62 -4.96 4.45
CA LYS A 66 -4.51 -6.02 5.46
C LYS A 66 -5.24 -5.60 6.74
N ASP A 67 -6.13 -6.47 7.22
CA ASP A 67 -6.85 -6.36 8.51
C ASP A 67 -6.05 -7.02 9.64
#